data_AF-R9MYV0-F1
#
_entry.id   AF-R9MYV0-F1
#
_cell.length_a   1.000
_cell.length_b   1.000
_cell.length_c   1.000
_cell.angle_alpha   90.00
_cell.angle_beta   90.00
_cell.angle_gamma   90.00
#
_symmetry.space_group_name_H-M   'P 1'
#
loop_
_entity.id
_entity.type
_entity.pdbx_description
1 polymer ?
#
loop_
_entity_poly.entity_id
_entity_poly.type
_entity_poly.pdbx_seq_one_letter_code
_entity_poly.pdbx_strand_id
1 'polypeptide(L)'
;MLEELKKKSIKRSLFLVIILIGIGAVLIGIEFSGAVAMIRGPVVFESLEPDEINSSYLVNASIDTNFGAFMERYETNTKTHYSRTTDVYYVIWTGDAYAEEYKYMGLKVPASQESAMEKVADATYYEEYIDPVEYTGAIRRMSVKEREYFEDYFKEAGWSDEEIAEYTLPYYINVGALTGGAAVSAWVILGIGVVLFLSGVLRLIYVLRGGCLKNFKKELETIGIGEHELESEYAGARTFGKKTEIRIGRRLTFFVLGTNPHVLSNEKIVWAFQRTTTHRTNGIKTGTTYEIALKNYEKKNFQVSVPNEQTGQEILQYIVEAMPWVVVGYNNDLNKMFSGDYQNFLQLRYNQVPRDPYAGFSAGESVE
;
A
#
# COMPACT_ATOMS: atom_id res chain seq x y z
N MET A 1 23.15 -21.21 10.33
CA MET A 1 23.13 -19.96 9.52
C MET A 1 21.86 -19.76 8.68
N LEU A 2 21.42 -20.74 7.88
CA LEU A 2 20.29 -20.56 6.94
C LEU A 2 18.97 -20.15 7.61
N GLU A 3 18.70 -20.67 8.80
CA GLU A 3 17.52 -20.27 9.59
C GLU A 3 17.55 -18.81 10.02
N GLU A 4 18.73 -18.28 10.37
CA GLU A 4 18.93 -16.87 10.72
C GLU A 4 18.59 -15.98 9.52
N LEU A 5 19.11 -16.32 8.34
CA LEU A 5 18.81 -15.61 7.09
C LEU A 5 17.31 -15.67 6.77
N LYS A 6 16.68 -16.84 6.92
CA LYS A 6 15.23 -17.00 6.71
C LYS A 6 14.43 -16.09 7.64
N LYS A 7 14.73 -16.10 8.94
CA LYS A 7 14.04 -15.26 9.93
C LYS A 7 14.20 -13.78 9.62
N LYS A 8 15.40 -13.37 9.19
CA LYS A 8 15.70 -11.99 8.80
C LYS A 8 14.90 -11.56 7.56
N SER A 9 14.84 -12.40 6.53
CA SER A 9 14.04 -12.18 5.32
C SER A 9 12.54 -12.07 5.64
N ILE A 10 12.01 -12.94 6.50
CA ILE A 10 10.62 -12.88 6.96
C ILE A 10 10.34 -11.56 7.64
N LYS A 11 11.15 -11.17 8.64
CA LYS A 11 10.95 -9.93 9.40
C LYS A 11 10.97 -8.70 8.50
N ARG A 12 11.85 -8.67 7.48
CA ARG A 12 11.92 -7.57 6.50
C ARG A 12 10.72 -7.51 5.57
N SER A 13 10.21 -8.66 5.14
CA SER A 13 9.02 -8.69 4.29
C SER A 13 7.73 -8.39 5.06
N LEU A 14 7.70 -8.66 6.36
CA LEU A 14 6.49 -8.57 7.18
C LEU A 14 5.90 -7.15 7.19
N PHE A 15 6.75 -6.12 7.28
CA PHE A 15 6.28 -4.73 7.25
C PHE A 15 5.46 -4.43 5.99
N LEU A 16 5.98 -4.79 4.81
CA LEU A 16 5.27 -4.56 3.55
C LEU A 16 4.04 -5.46 3.39
N VAL A 17 4.09 -6.70 3.90
CA VAL A 17 2.92 -7.59 3.93
C VAL A 17 1.79 -6.97 4.76
N ILE A 18 2.11 -6.46 5.96
CA ILE A 18 1.12 -5.80 6.84
C ILE A 18 0.50 -4.59 6.14
N ILE A 19 1.31 -3.76 5.46
CA ILE A 19 0.81 -2.61 4.71
C ILE A 19 -0.15 -3.04 3.60
N LEU A 20 0.24 -4.02 2.77
CA LEU A 20 -0.58 -4.48 1.65
C LEU A 20 -1.91 -5.08 2.12
N ILE A 21 -1.87 -5.94 3.14
CA ILE A 21 -3.07 -6.57 3.72
C ILE A 21 -3.94 -5.52 4.41
N GLY A 22 -3.36 -4.63 5.20
CA GLY A 22 -4.09 -3.60 5.93
C GLY A 22 -4.80 -2.62 5.00
N ILE A 23 -4.10 -2.05 4.02
CA ILE A 23 -4.70 -1.16 3.02
C ILE A 23 -5.74 -1.90 2.20
N GLY A 24 -5.42 -3.12 1.74
CA GLY A 24 -6.37 -3.93 0.96
C GLY A 24 -7.66 -4.21 1.73
N ALA A 25 -7.56 -4.62 2.99
CA ALA A 25 -8.72 -4.90 3.85
C ALA A 25 -9.57 -3.65 4.12
N VAL A 26 -8.94 -2.49 4.34
CA VAL A 26 -9.66 -1.21 4.52
C VAL A 26 -10.44 -0.84 3.26
N LEU A 27 -9.81 -0.91 2.08
CA LEU A 27 -10.49 -0.58 0.81
C LEU A 27 -11.65 -1.54 0.53
N ILE A 28 -11.47 -2.84 0.79
CA ILE A 28 -12.55 -3.83 0.67
C ILE A 28 -13.67 -3.51 1.64
N GLY A 29 -13.37 -3.23 2.91
CA GLY A 29 -14.37 -2.94 3.93
C GLY A 29 -15.21 -1.69 3.63
N ILE A 30 -14.60 -0.65 3.03
CA ILE A 30 -15.30 0.57 2.62
C ILE A 30 -16.35 0.27 1.55
N GLU A 31 -16.00 -0.52 0.53
CA GLU A 31 -16.88 -0.79 -0.61
C GLU A 31 -17.72 -2.05 -0.49
N PHE A 32 -17.52 -2.87 0.56
CA PHE A 32 -18.16 -4.18 0.69
C PHE A 32 -19.69 -4.11 0.62
N SER A 33 -20.31 -3.24 1.43
CA SER A 33 -21.77 -3.09 1.46
C SER A 33 -22.31 -2.60 0.12
N GLY A 34 -21.57 -1.70 -0.55
CA GLY A 34 -21.94 -1.20 -1.87
C GLY A 34 -21.82 -2.27 -2.96
N ALA A 35 -20.81 -3.14 -2.88
CA ALA A 35 -20.67 -4.28 -3.77
C ALA A 35 -21.82 -5.27 -3.61
N VAL A 36 -22.23 -5.56 -2.36
CA VAL A 36 -23.41 -6.39 -2.08
C VAL A 36 -24.68 -5.77 -2.67
N ALA A 37 -24.89 -4.47 -2.47
CA ALA A 37 -26.02 -3.74 -3.03
C ALA A 37 -26.06 -3.80 -4.56
N MET A 38 -24.92 -3.59 -5.22
CA MET A 38 -24.82 -3.65 -6.68
C MET A 38 -25.05 -5.07 -7.24
N ILE A 39 -24.61 -6.11 -6.54
CA ILE A 39 -24.85 -7.51 -6.95
C ILE A 39 -26.33 -7.88 -6.81
N ARG A 40 -26.99 -7.42 -5.73
CA ARG A 40 -28.42 -7.63 -5.52
C ARG A 40 -29.28 -6.87 -6.53
N GLY A 41 -28.82 -5.68 -6.94
CA GLY A 41 -29.56 -4.77 -7.79
C GLY A 41 -30.57 -3.92 -7.01
N PRO A 42 -31.22 -2.95 -7.68
CA PRO A 42 -32.20 -2.07 -7.04
C PRO A 42 -33.45 -2.84 -6.58
N VAL A 43 -33.91 -2.54 -5.36
CA VAL A 43 -35.25 -2.93 -4.86
C VAL A 43 -36.15 -1.70 -4.75
N VAL A 44 -37.46 -1.89 -4.66
CA VAL A 44 -38.41 -0.79 -4.46
C VAL A 44 -38.34 -0.35 -3.00
N PHE A 45 -38.07 0.93 -2.74
CA PHE A 45 -37.83 1.45 -1.38
C PHE A 45 -39.07 1.29 -0.50
N GLU A 46 -40.24 1.58 -1.05
CA GLU A 46 -41.54 1.57 -0.38
C GLU A 46 -41.96 0.16 0.06
N SER A 47 -41.33 -0.88 -0.51
CA SER A 47 -41.57 -2.28 -0.14
C SER A 47 -40.74 -2.76 1.06
N LEU A 48 -39.81 -1.96 1.57
CA LEU A 48 -38.95 -2.33 2.69
C LEU A 48 -39.60 -1.97 4.03
N GLU A 49 -39.64 -2.92 4.95
CA GLU A 49 -40.03 -2.64 6.34
C GLU A 49 -38.94 -1.82 7.06
N PRO A 50 -39.27 -1.00 8.07
CA PRO A 50 -38.30 -0.13 8.74
C PRO A 50 -37.09 -0.87 9.34
N ASP A 51 -37.24 -2.11 9.76
CA ASP A 51 -36.17 -2.95 10.32
C ASP A 51 -35.30 -3.63 9.25
N GLU A 52 -35.80 -3.78 8.02
CA GLU A 52 -35.04 -4.26 6.87
C GLU A 52 -34.07 -3.20 6.32
N ILE A 53 -34.34 -1.91 6.56
CA ILE A 53 -33.55 -0.79 6.03
C ILE A 53 -32.13 -0.81 6.59
N ASN A 54 -31.16 -1.01 5.69
CA ASN A 54 -29.74 -0.99 6.02
C ASN A 54 -28.86 -0.66 4.79
N SER A 55 -27.56 -0.48 5.00
CA SER A 55 -26.62 -0.04 3.95
C SER A 55 -26.26 -1.08 2.88
N SER A 56 -26.93 -2.23 2.83
CA SER A 56 -26.73 -3.26 1.80
C SER A 56 -27.71 -3.17 0.63
N TYR A 57 -28.55 -2.13 0.59
CA TYR A 57 -29.54 -1.93 -0.46
C TYR A 57 -29.19 -0.77 -1.40
N LEU A 58 -29.40 -1.05 -2.68
CA LEU A 58 -29.63 -0.07 -3.73
C LEU A 58 -31.14 -0.02 -3.92
N VAL A 59 -31.74 1.17 -3.98
CA VAL A 59 -33.19 1.31 -4.07
C VAL A 59 -33.59 2.21 -5.22
N ASN A 60 -34.78 1.94 -5.76
CA ASN A 60 -35.59 2.89 -6.50
C ASN A 60 -36.65 3.42 -5.54
N ALA A 61 -36.77 4.74 -5.43
CA ALA A 61 -37.70 5.40 -4.53
C ALA A 61 -38.54 6.42 -5.32
N SER A 62 -39.85 6.37 -5.10
CA SER A 62 -40.85 7.26 -5.65
C SER A 62 -41.19 8.30 -4.59
N ILE A 63 -40.61 9.49 -4.68
CA ILE A 63 -40.73 10.51 -3.63
C ILE A 63 -41.83 11.51 -3.99
N ASP A 64 -42.97 11.41 -3.31
CA ASP A 64 -44.10 12.35 -3.39
C ASP A 64 -44.29 13.16 -2.10
N THR A 65 -43.56 12.82 -1.04
CA THR A 65 -43.66 13.43 0.28
C THR A 65 -42.27 13.75 0.84
N ASN A 66 -42.07 14.97 1.33
CA ASN A 66 -40.92 15.29 2.18
C ASN A 66 -41.23 16.45 3.14
N PHE A 67 -40.54 16.49 4.27
CA PHE A 67 -40.83 17.40 5.38
C PHE A 67 -39.84 18.58 5.45
N GLY A 68 -39.11 18.85 4.38
CA GLY A 68 -38.11 19.92 4.32
C GLY A 68 -36.68 19.46 4.61
N ALA A 69 -35.75 20.40 4.45
CA ALA A 69 -34.33 20.13 4.53
C ALA A 69 -33.80 20.25 5.97
N PHE A 70 -32.97 19.30 6.39
CA PHE A 70 -32.29 19.32 7.69
C PHE A 70 -30.79 19.64 7.57
N MET A 71 -30.20 19.53 6.37
CA MET A 71 -28.77 19.79 6.16
C MET A 71 -28.45 20.14 4.69
N GLU A 72 -27.52 21.06 4.49
CA GLU A 72 -26.86 21.33 3.21
C GLU A 72 -25.36 21.00 3.28
N ARG A 73 -24.80 20.52 2.17
CA ARG A 73 -23.35 20.30 2.02
C ARG A 73 -22.78 21.31 1.04
N TYR A 74 -21.67 21.93 1.43
CA TYR A 74 -20.95 22.90 0.60
C TYR A 74 -19.55 22.41 0.22
N GLU A 75 -19.11 22.79 -0.98
CA GLU A 75 -17.73 22.66 -1.43
C GLU A 75 -17.12 24.06 -1.59
N THR A 76 -16.04 24.33 -0.86
CA THR A 76 -15.30 25.60 -0.93
C THR A 76 -14.03 25.41 -1.74
N ASN A 77 -13.87 26.20 -2.80
CA ASN A 77 -12.63 26.25 -3.55
C ASN A 77 -11.54 26.94 -2.71
N THR A 78 -10.49 26.21 -2.35
CA THR A 78 -9.39 26.70 -1.51
C THR A 78 -8.55 27.81 -2.14
N LYS A 79 -8.67 28.04 -3.45
CA LYS A 79 -7.95 29.10 -4.17
C LYS A 79 -8.79 30.36 -4.36
N THR A 80 -10.10 30.22 -4.57
CA THR A 80 -10.99 31.35 -4.87
C THR A 80 -11.92 31.72 -3.71
N HIS A 81 -11.95 30.93 -2.64
CA HIS A 81 -12.84 31.05 -1.48
C HIS A 81 -14.35 31.05 -1.82
N TYR A 82 -14.69 30.67 -3.05
CA TYR A 82 -16.08 30.51 -3.47
C TYR A 82 -16.64 29.19 -2.93
N SER A 83 -17.81 29.25 -2.29
CA SER A 83 -18.56 28.09 -1.81
C SER A 83 -19.78 27.85 -2.68
N ARG A 84 -20.06 26.58 -2.99
CA ARG A 84 -21.30 26.15 -3.67
C ARG A 84 -21.96 25.02 -2.89
N THR A 85 -23.28 24.99 -2.86
CA THR A 85 -24.03 23.83 -2.37
C THR A 85 -23.85 22.68 -3.36
N THR A 86 -23.46 21.51 -2.85
CA THR A 86 -23.30 20.29 -3.65
C THR A 86 -24.48 19.36 -3.47
N ASP A 87 -24.99 19.25 -2.24
CA ASP A 87 -26.03 18.31 -1.88
C ASP A 87 -26.94 18.92 -0.81
N VAL A 88 -28.22 18.55 -0.86
CA VAL A 88 -29.24 18.92 0.13
C VAL A 88 -29.86 17.64 0.70
N TYR A 89 -30.14 17.63 2.00
CA TYR A 89 -30.69 16.49 2.71
C TYR A 89 -32.09 16.83 3.22
N TYR A 90 -33.08 16.07 2.77
CA TYR A 90 -34.49 16.20 3.13
C TYR A 90 -34.93 15.10 4.07
N VAL A 91 -35.93 15.38 4.89
CA VAL A 91 -36.59 14.37 5.72
C VAL A 91 -37.71 13.71 4.91
N ILE A 92 -37.68 12.39 4.83
CA ILE A 92 -38.72 11.54 4.22
C ILE A 92 -39.18 10.49 5.22
N TRP A 93 -40.27 9.79 4.94
CA TRP A 93 -40.67 8.60 5.69
C TRP A 93 -40.41 7.30 4.91
N THR A 94 -40.49 6.18 5.61
CA THR A 94 -40.47 4.84 5.02
C THR A 94 -41.87 4.36 4.67
N GLY A 95 -41.97 3.45 3.71
CA GLY A 95 -43.24 2.86 3.27
C GLY A 95 -43.98 3.74 2.25
N ASP A 96 -45.12 3.24 1.78
CA ASP A 96 -46.02 3.98 0.91
C ASP A 96 -47.12 4.72 1.70
N ALA A 97 -48.06 5.34 0.99
CA ALA A 97 -49.19 6.07 1.58
C ALA A 97 -50.13 5.22 2.46
N TYR A 98 -49.98 3.90 2.48
CA TYR A 98 -50.79 2.96 3.27
C TYR A 98 -50.01 2.27 4.40
N ALA A 99 -48.73 2.62 4.60
CA ALA A 99 -47.90 2.01 5.63
C ALA A 99 -48.43 2.31 7.04
N GLU A 100 -48.78 1.26 7.80
CA GLU A 100 -49.21 1.37 9.20
C GLU A 100 -48.02 1.59 10.16
N GLU A 101 -46.83 1.13 9.77
CA GLU A 101 -45.58 1.33 10.49
C GLU A 101 -44.60 2.11 9.62
N TYR A 102 -44.33 3.37 9.98
CA TYR A 102 -43.37 4.22 9.28
C TYR A 102 -42.36 4.83 10.23
N LYS A 103 -41.17 5.14 9.70
CA LYS A 103 -40.13 5.91 10.39
C LYS A 103 -39.59 7.01 9.48
N TYR A 104 -39.09 8.08 10.07
CA TYR A 104 -38.43 9.14 9.33
C TYR A 104 -36.96 8.81 9.08
N MET A 105 -36.49 9.15 7.89
CA MET A 105 -35.10 9.00 7.47
C MET A 105 -34.71 10.11 6.49
N GLY A 106 -33.45 10.14 6.05
CA GLY A 106 -32.97 11.16 5.13
C GLY A 106 -33.12 10.79 3.64
N LEU A 107 -33.19 11.81 2.80
CA LEU A 107 -32.99 11.74 1.36
C LEU A 107 -31.92 12.76 0.97
N LYS A 108 -30.79 12.29 0.43
CA LYS A 108 -29.71 13.13 -0.05
C LYS A 108 -29.81 13.27 -1.56
N VAL A 109 -30.07 14.49 -2.04
CA VAL A 109 -30.11 14.82 -3.47
C VAL A 109 -28.99 15.79 -3.87
N PRO A 110 -28.52 15.77 -5.12
CA PRO A 110 -27.63 16.83 -5.62
C PRO A 110 -28.37 18.17 -5.63
N ALA A 111 -27.66 19.28 -5.42
CA ALA A 111 -28.27 20.63 -5.40
C ALA A 111 -29.06 20.97 -6.68
N SER A 112 -28.75 20.35 -7.82
CA SER A 112 -29.55 20.52 -9.05
C SER A 112 -30.98 19.97 -8.96
N GLN A 113 -31.31 19.19 -7.93
CA GLN A 113 -32.63 18.62 -7.66
C GLN A 113 -33.35 19.33 -6.50
N GLU A 114 -32.74 20.34 -5.88
CA GLU A 114 -33.31 21.12 -4.77
C GLU A 114 -34.68 21.70 -5.13
N SER A 115 -34.80 22.37 -6.28
CA SER A 115 -36.09 22.94 -6.74
C SER A 115 -37.20 21.89 -6.94
N ALA A 116 -36.84 20.63 -7.24
CA ALA A 116 -37.84 19.56 -7.33
C ALA A 116 -38.31 19.14 -5.93
N MET A 117 -37.39 19.03 -4.97
CA MET A 117 -37.70 18.67 -3.59
C MET A 117 -38.39 19.78 -2.81
N GLU A 118 -38.10 21.05 -3.08
CA GLU A 118 -38.87 22.18 -2.54
C GLU A 118 -40.34 22.12 -2.99
N LYS A 119 -40.61 21.80 -4.25
CA LYS A 119 -42.00 21.62 -4.73
C LYS A 119 -42.72 20.47 -4.03
N VAL A 120 -42.02 19.37 -3.79
CA VAL A 120 -42.57 18.24 -3.04
C VAL A 120 -42.82 18.63 -1.58
N ALA A 121 -41.95 19.44 -0.98
CA ALA A 121 -42.11 19.93 0.39
C ALA A 121 -43.33 20.87 0.51
N ASP A 122 -43.48 21.80 -0.44
CA ASP A 122 -44.64 22.70 -0.51
C ASP A 122 -45.94 21.90 -0.68
N ALA A 123 -45.96 20.94 -1.60
CA ALA A 123 -47.12 20.06 -1.79
C ALA A 123 -47.45 19.26 -0.52
N THR A 124 -46.43 18.74 0.17
CA THR A 124 -46.60 18.05 1.46
C THR A 124 -47.22 18.98 2.52
N TYR A 125 -46.74 20.22 2.62
CA TYR A 125 -47.22 21.20 3.59
C TYR A 125 -48.66 21.65 3.33
N TYR A 126 -49.04 21.82 2.06
CA TYR A 126 -50.39 22.23 1.65
C TYR A 126 -51.36 21.06 1.42
N GLU A 127 -50.91 19.81 1.65
CA GLU A 127 -51.67 18.59 1.38
C GLU A 127 -52.15 18.50 -0.09
N GLU A 128 -51.32 18.97 -1.02
CA GLU A 128 -51.58 18.94 -2.46
C GLU A 128 -51.02 17.68 -3.11
N TYR A 129 -51.74 17.16 -4.11
CA TYR A 129 -51.24 16.06 -4.93
C TYR A 129 -50.08 16.52 -5.82
N ILE A 130 -49.01 15.74 -5.85
CA ILE A 130 -47.88 15.90 -6.77
C ILE A 130 -47.50 14.55 -7.36
N ASP A 131 -47.08 14.54 -8.63
CA ASP A 131 -46.53 13.33 -9.22
C ASP A 131 -45.18 12.98 -8.55
N PRO A 132 -44.96 11.71 -8.15
CA PRO A 132 -43.73 11.30 -7.49
C PRO A 132 -42.48 11.58 -8.33
N VAL A 133 -41.40 11.99 -7.65
CA VAL A 133 -40.07 12.13 -8.26
C VAL A 133 -39.28 10.84 -8.05
N GLU A 134 -38.92 10.21 -9.15
CA GLU A 134 -38.20 8.93 -9.15
C GLU A 134 -36.70 9.11 -8.92
N TYR A 135 -36.17 8.42 -7.91
CA TYR A 135 -34.75 8.39 -7.61
C TYR A 135 -34.22 6.97 -7.51
N THR A 136 -32.99 6.77 -7.99
CA THR A 136 -32.20 5.58 -7.69
C THR A 136 -31.01 5.97 -6.83
N GLY A 137 -30.80 5.26 -5.72
CA GLY A 137 -29.73 5.58 -4.79
C GLY A 137 -29.42 4.46 -3.81
N ALA A 138 -28.23 4.52 -3.22
CA ALA A 138 -27.82 3.55 -2.20
C ALA A 138 -28.24 4.02 -0.80
N ILE A 139 -28.77 3.13 0.02
CA ILE A 139 -29.03 3.43 1.43
C ILE A 139 -27.68 3.53 2.16
N ARG A 140 -27.48 4.62 2.90
CA ARG A 140 -26.26 4.87 3.67
C ARG A 140 -26.60 5.21 5.10
N ARG A 141 -25.81 4.70 6.04
CA ARG A 141 -25.90 5.11 7.45
C ARG A 141 -25.40 6.55 7.58
N MET A 142 -26.11 7.36 8.34
CA MET A 142 -25.66 8.71 8.70
C MET A 142 -24.36 8.62 9.50
N SER A 143 -23.42 9.52 9.17
CA SER A 143 -22.29 9.82 10.04
C SER A 143 -22.75 10.48 11.34
N VAL A 144 -21.87 10.57 12.34
CA VAL A 144 -22.19 11.20 13.63
C VAL A 144 -22.75 12.61 13.45
N LYS A 145 -22.11 13.41 12.58
CA LYS A 145 -22.54 14.80 12.30
C LYS A 145 -23.84 14.88 11.52
N GLU A 146 -24.02 14.05 10.49
CA GLU A 146 -25.27 14.02 9.72
C GLU A 146 -26.45 13.65 10.63
N ARG A 147 -26.22 12.74 11.57
CA ARG A 147 -27.22 12.35 12.57
C ARG A 147 -27.51 13.46 13.58
N GLU A 148 -26.50 14.19 14.04
CA GLU A 148 -26.70 15.36 14.92
C GLU A 148 -27.64 16.39 14.27
N TYR A 149 -27.39 16.78 13.02
CA TYR A 149 -28.28 17.72 12.29
C TYR A 149 -29.70 17.16 12.10
N PHE A 150 -29.81 15.85 11.84
CA PHE A 150 -31.10 15.20 11.67
C PHE A 150 -31.89 15.15 12.99
N GLU A 151 -31.25 14.83 14.11
CA GLU A 151 -31.87 14.85 15.44
C GLU A 151 -32.27 16.28 15.84
N ASP A 152 -31.42 17.28 15.57
CA ASP A 152 -31.69 18.69 15.86
C ASP A 152 -32.94 19.20 15.12
N TYR A 153 -33.14 18.80 13.86
CA TYR A 153 -34.34 19.13 13.09
C TYR A 153 -35.64 18.72 13.82
N PHE A 154 -35.71 17.51 14.39
CA PHE A 154 -36.89 17.08 15.14
C PHE A 154 -36.99 17.73 16.52
N LYS A 155 -35.87 18.02 17.17
CA LYS A 155 -35.85 18.76 18.45
C LYS A 155 -36.39 20.16 18.30
N GLU A 156 -36.05 20.83 17.20
CA GLU A 156 -36.62 22.15 16.86
C GLU A 156 -38.13 22.07 16.61
N ALA A 157 -38.63 20.94 16.10
CA ALA A 157 -40.06 20.65 16.00
C ALA A 157 -40.72 20.21 17.33
N GLY A 158 -39.96 20.15 18.44
CA GLY A 158 -40.46 19.89 19.78
C GLY A 158 -40.46 18.42 20.22
N TRP A 159 -39.80 17.53 19.47
CA TRP A 159 -39.75 16.10 19.80
C TRP A 159 -38.74 15.80 20.91
N SER A 160 -39.07 14.82 21.75
CA SER A 160 -38.16 14.26 22.77
C SER A 160 -37.12 13.30 22.16
N ASP A 161 -36.04 13.05 22.89
CA ASP A 161 -35.02 12.08 22.47
C ASP A 161 -35.62 10.66 22.33
N GLU A 162 -36.60 10.30 23.18
CA GLU A 162 -37.31 9.03 23.10
C GLU A 162 -38.16 8.92 21.82
N GLU A 163 -38.93 9.95 21.48
CA GLU A 163 -39.72 9.99 20.23
C GLU A 163 -38.83 9.90 19.00
N ILE A 164 -37.70 10.62 18.99
CA ILE A 164 -36.73 10.56 17.89
C ILE A 164 -36.15 9.15 17.75
N ALA A 165 -35.80 8.49 18.85
CA ALA A 165 -35.28 7.12 18.81
C ALA A 165 -36.33 6.10 18.33
N GLU A 166 -37.60 6.32 18.66
CA GLU A 166 -38.70 5.44 18.29
C GLU A 166 -39.10 5.59 16.81
N TYR A 167 -39.27 6.83 16.36
CA TYR A 167 -39.88 7.14 15.07
C TYR A 167 -38.88 7.46 13.95
N THR A 168 -37.57 7.39 14.19
CA THR A 168 -36.58 7.69 13.15
C THR A 168 -35.59 6.55 12.90
N LEU A 169 -34.96 6.61 11.72
CA LEU A 169 -33.91 5.71 11.28
C LEU A 169 -32.64 6.53 10.95
N PRO A 170 -31.45 6.10 11.40
CA PRO A 170 -30.19 6.82 11.17
C PRO A 170 -29.61 6.53 9.78
N TYR A 171 -30.45 6.56 8.75
CA TYR A 171 -30.12 6.22 7.38
C TYR A 171 -30.60 7.31 6.42
N TYR A 172 -30.01 7.37 5.24
CA TYR A 172 -30.52 8.17 4.14
C TYR A 172 -30.35 7.47 2.79
N ILE A 173 -31.19 7.80 1.82
CA ILE A 173 -30.99 7.41 0.42
C ILE A 173 -30.02 8.40 -0.21
N ASN A 174 -28.87 7.90 -0.69
CA ASN A 174 -27.89 8.72 -1.41
C ASN A 174 -28.14 8.63 -2.91
N VAL A 175 -28.86 9.61 -3.46
CA VAL A 175 -29.28 9.62 -4.86
C VAL A 175 -28.06 9.62 -5.79
N GLY A 176 -28.08 8.73 -6.79
CA GLY A 176 -27.00 8.55 -7.75
C GLY A 176 -25.80 7.73 -7.22
N ALA A 177 -25.72 7.45 -5.91
CA ALA A 177 -24.67 6.59 -5.38
C ALA A 177 -24.79 5.16 -5.93
N LEU A 178 -23.66 4.54 -6.28
CA LEU A 178 -23.59 3.22 -6.90
C LEU A 178 -24.35 3.10 -8.23
N THR A 179 -24.59 4.22 -8.92
CA THR A 179 -25.14 4.24 -10.28
C THR A 179 -24.10 4.81 -11.26
N GLY A 180 -24.24 4.48 -12.55
CA GLY A 180 -23.40 5.03 -13.62
C GLY A 180 -21.89 5.02 -13.31
N GLY A 181 -21.24 6.18 -13.42
CA GLY A 181 -19.81 6.33 -13.13
C GLY A 181 -19.41 6.03 -11.68
N ALA A 182 -20.31 6.28 -10.70
CA ALA A 182 -20.04 6.00 -9.29
C ALA A 182 -19.97 4.49 -9.01
N ALA A 183 -20.78 3.69 -9.71
CA ALA A 183 -20.69 2.23 -9.67
C ALA A 183 -19.32 1.74 -10.17
N VAL A 184 -18.85 2.30 -11.30
CA VAL A 184 -17.54 1.96 -11.87
C VAL A 184 -16.42 2.28 -10.89
N SER A 185 -16.44 3.46 -10.24
CA SER A 185 -15.43 3.80 -9.25
C SER A 185 -15.41 2.86 -8.04
N ALA A 186 -16.59 2.46 -7.53
CA ALA A 186 -16.69 1.54 -6.41
C ALA A 186 -16.08 0.17 -6.75
N TRP A 187 -16.37 -0.37 -7.95
CA TRP A 187 -15.77 -1.62 -8.42
C TRP A 187 -14.26 -1.52 -8.62
N VAL A 188 -13.75 -0.39 -9.11
CA VAL A 188 -12.30 -0.16 -9.25
C VAL A 188 -11.61 -0.14 -7.90
N ILE A 189 -12.16 0.59 -6.92
CA ILE A 189 -11.61 0.67 -5.56
C ILE A 189 -11.60 -0.71 -4.91
N LEU A 190 -12.71 -1.44 -5.00
CA LEU A 190 -12.81 -2.81 -4.50
C LEU A 190 -11.79 -3.73 -5.17
N GLY A 191 -11.67 -3.67 -6.50
CA GLY A 191 -10.71 -4.45 -7.27
C GLY A 191 -9.26 -4.20 -6.85
N ILE A 192 -8.89 -2.92 -6.66
CA ILE A 192 -7.57 -2.54 -6.12
C ILE A 192 -7.37 -3.14 -4.71
N GLY A 193 -8.38 -3.01 -3.85
CA GLY A 193 -8.35 -3.59 -2.50
C GLY A 193 -8.07 -5.10 -2.50
N VAL A 194 -8.80 -5.85 -3.35
CA VAL A 194 -8.61 -7.31 -3.53
C VAL A 194 -7.21 -7.63 -4.04
N VAL A 195 -6.72 -6.92 -5.05
CA VAL A 195 -5.37 -7.15 -5.60
C VAL A 195 -4.29 -6.90 -4.55
N LEU A 196 -4.39 -5.83 -3.76
CA LEU A 196 -3.44 -5.53 -2.70
C LEU A 196 -3.47 -6.60 -1.60
N PHE A 197 -4.66 -6.99 -1.15
CA PHE A 197 -4.83 -8.02 -0.14
C PHE A 197 -4.23 -9.36 -0.58
N LEU A 198 -4.61 -9.84 -1.77
CA LEU A 198 -4.09 -11.09 -2.33
C LEU A 198 -2.58 -11.03 -2.56
N SER A 199 -2.04 -9.91 -3.04
CA SER A 199 -0.60 -9.72 -3.20
C SER A 199 0.14 -9.83 -1.87
N GLY A 200 -0.42 -9.26 -0.80
CA GLY A 200 0.10 -9.39 0.56
C GLY A 200 0.12 -10.84 1.04
N VAL A 201 -1.00 -11.57 0.87
CA VAL A 201 -1.13 -12.99 1.25
C VAL A 201 -0.18 -13.88 0.46
N LEU A 202 -0.13 -13.74 -0.87
CA LEU A 202 0.76 -14.52 -1.73
C LEU A 202 2.23 -14.28 -1.36
N ARG A 203 2.60 -13.02 -1.09
CA ARG A 203 3.94 -12.67 -0.62
C ARG A 203 4.26 -13.30 0.73
N LEU A 204 3.32 -13.27 1.68
CA LEU A 204 3.50 -13.93 2.98
C LEU A 204 3.79 -15.42 2.82
N ILE A 205 2.98 -16.12 2.00
CA ILE A 205 3.16 -17.54 1.70
C ILE A 205 4.54 -17.78 1.06
N TYR A 206 4.91 -16.97 0.07
CA TYR A 206 6.21 -17.09 -0.61
C TYR A 206 7.39 -17.00 0.36
N VAL A 207 7.36 -16.02 1.29
CA VAL A 207 8.46 -15.78 2.23
C VAL A 207 8.49 -16.86 3.33
N LEU A 208 7.34 -17.30 3.85
CA LEU A 208 7.25 -18.37 4.85
C LEU A 208 7.75 -19.72 4.31
N ARG A 209 7.47 -20.00 3.03
CA ARG A 209 8.00 -21.18 2.30
C ARG A 209 9.49 -21.07 1.98
N GLY A 210 10.17 -19.99 2.37
CA GLY A 210 11.60 -19.81 2.15
C GLY A 210 11.95 -19.37 0.73
N GLY A 211 11.00 -18.82 -0.03
CA GLY A 211 11.23 -18.33 -1.40
C GLY A 211 12.37 -17.32 -1.49
N CYS A 212 12.59 -16.50 -0.46
CA CYS A 212 13.73 -15.57 -0.39
C CYS A 212 15.10 -16.26 -0.45
N LEU A 213 15.22 -17.51 0.02
CA LEU A 213 16.48 -18.26 -0.01
C LEU A 213 16.74 -18.96 -1.35
N LYS A 214 15.80 -18.90 -2.30
CA LYS A 214 15.92 -19.62 -3.58
C LYS A 214 17.21 -19.26 -4.33
N ASN A 215 17.53 -17.96 -4.41
CA ASN A 215 18.74 -17.50 -5.09
C ASN A 215 19.99 -17.88 -4.31
N PHE A 216 19.99 -17.67 -2.99
CA PHE A 216 21.09 -18.08 -2.12
C PHE A 216 21.45 -19.56 -2.29
N LYS A 217 20.45 -20.46 -2.29
CA LYS A 217 20.68 -21.90 -2.46
C LYS A 217 21.27 -22.23 -3.83
N LYS A 218 20.73 -21.62 -4.90
CA LYS A 218 21.26 -21.80 -6.27
C LYS A 218 22.70 -21.30 -6.41
N GLU A 219 23.01 -20.16 -5.80
CA GLU A 219 24.36 -19.60 -5.77
C GLU A 219 25.32 -20.52 -5.00
N LEU A 220 24.89 -21.04 -3.85
CA LEU A 220 25.64 -21.99 -3.05
C LEU A 220 25.93 -23.30 -3.80
N GLU A 221 24.92 -23.88 -4.48
CA GLU A 221 25.07 -25.07 -5.33
C GLU A 221 26.12 -24.84 -6.42
N THR A 222 26.18 -23.63 -6.99
CA THR A 222 27.16 -23.26 -8.01
C THR A 222 28.58 -23.13 -7.44
N ILE A 223 28.71 -22.78 -6.16
CA ILE A 223 30.00 -22.67 -5.47
C ILE A 223 30.51 -24.06 -5.08
N GLY A 224 29.62 -25.01 -4.78
CA GLY A 224 29.99 -26.42 -4.56
C GLY A 224 30.65 -26.70 -3.20
N ILE A 225 30.40 -25.86 -2.19
CA ILE A 225 30.91 -26.08 -0.82
C ILE A 225 29.87 -26.78 0.07
N GLY A 226 30.35 -27.55 1.04
CA GLY A 226 29.50 -28.23 2.02
C GLY A 226 28.92 -27.28 3.09
N GLU A 227 27.83 -27.69 3.74
CA GLU A 227 27.14 -26.86 4.76
C GLU A 227 28.07 -26.47 5.92
N HIS A 228 28.88 -27.40 6.44
CA HIS A 228 29.81 -27.10 7.54
C HIS A 228 30.84 -26.03 7.16
N GLU A 229 31.40 -26.09 5.95
CA GLU A 229 32.34 -25.08 5.45
C GLU A 229 31.65 -23.73 5.27
N LEU A 230 30.43 -23.72 4.73
CA LEU A 230 29.60 -22.53 4.59
C LEU A 230 29.31 -21.85 5.94
N GLU A 231 28.98 -22.63 6.97
CA GLU A 231 28.74 -22.09 8.31
C GLU A 231 30.00 -21.50 8.92
N SER A 232 31.14 -22.17 8.76
CA SER A 232 32.44 -21.66 9.21
C SER A 232 32.84 -20.37 8.48
N GLU A 233 32.69 -20.31 7.16
CA GLU A 233 32.98 -19.10 6.37
C GLU A 233 32.03 -17.95 6.74
N TYR A 234 30.75 -18.23 7.00
CA TYR A 234 29.79 -17.21 7.43
C TYR A 234 30.07 -16.66 8.83
N ALA A 235 30.44 -17.53 9.78
CA ALA A 235 30.76 -17.16 11.15
C ALA A 235 32.08 -16.35 11.24
N GLY A 236 33.07 -16.72 10.44
CA GLY A 236 34.37 -16.02 10.37
C GLY A 236 34.36 -14.75 9.51
N ALA A 237 33.27 -14.44 8.81
CA ALA A 237 33.19 -13.29 7.92
C ALA A 237 33.21 -11.96 8.67
N ARG A 238 34.02 -11.01 8.19
CA ARG A 238 34.08 -9.65 8.73
C ARG A 238 32.74 -8.94 8.51
N THR A 239 32.25 -8.28 9.56
CA THR A 239 31.06 -7.43 9.54
C THR A 239 31.45 -5.95 9.61
N PHE A 240 30.65 -5.07 9.00
CA PHE A 240 30.93 -3.63 8.90
C PHE A 240 29.88 -2.80 9.67
N GLY A 241 29.52 -3.27 10.87
CA GLY A 241 28.50 -2.65 11.73
C GLY A 241 27.14 -3.37 11.80
N LYS A 242 26.29 -2.93 12.73
CA LYS A 242 25.01 -3.62 13.05
C LYS A 242 23.93 -3.51 11.96
N LYS A 243 24.01 -2.48 11.12
CA LYS A 243 23.01 -2.16 10.07
C LYS A 243 23.48 -2.56 8.67
N THR A 244 24.70 -3.06 8.51
CA THR A 244 25.20 -3.52 7.22
C THR A 244 24.74 -4.93 6.93
N GLU A 245 24.32 -5.11 5.70
CA GLU A 245 23.81 -6.38 5.19
C GLU A 245 24.84 -7.08 4.32
N ILE A 246 26.12 -6.73 4.46
CA ILE A 246 27.25 -7.36 3.80
C ILE A 246 28.19 -7.91 4.86
N ARG A 247 28.65 -9.13 4.65
CA ARG A 247 29.73 -9.77 5.42
C ARG A 247 30.72 -10.35 4.42
N ILE A 248 32.00 -10.09 4.64
CA ILE A 248 33.06 -10.53 3.73
C ILE A 248 33.92 -11.54 4.48
N GLY A 249 33.76 -12.80 4.12
CA GLY A 249 34.61 -13.89 4.57
C GLY A 249 35.83 -14.04 3.68
N ARG A 250 36.58 -15.11 3.92
CA ARG A 250 37.84 -15.35 3.23
C ARG A 250 37.60 -15.79 1.80
N ARG A 251 36.70 -16.75 1.59
CA ARG A 251 36.34 -17.26 0.26
C ARG A 251 35.06 -16.64 -0.28
N LEU A 252 34.16 -16.24 0.61
CA LEU A 252 32.79 -15.86 0.27
C LEU A 252 32.40 -14.48 0.79
N THR A 253 31.63 -13.77 -0.01
CA THR A 253 30.93 -12.55 0.38
C THR A 253 29.44 -12.83 0.46
N PHE A 254 28.85 -12.58 1.63
CA PHE A 254 27.44 -12.76 1.93
C PHE A 254 26.75 -11.40 1.98
N PHE A 255 25.60 -11.27 1.33
CA PHE A 255 24.85 -10.02 1.41
C PHE A 255 23.35 -10.18 1.23
N VAL A 256 22.56 -9.15 1.57
CA VAL A 256 21.11 -9.15 1.38
C VAL A 256 20.68 -8.03 0.43
N LEU A 257 19.99 -8.41 -0.65
CA LEU A 257 19.35 -7.48 -1.59
C LEU A 257 17.84 -7.44 -1.32
N GLY A 258 17.37 -6.34 -0.72
CA GLY A 258 16.00 -6.23 -0.23
C GLY A 258 15.69 -7.28 0.85
N THR A 259 14.98 -8.33 0.45
CA THR A 259 14.63 -9.48 1.32
C THR A 259 15.38 -10.76 0.98
N ASN A 260 16.15 -10.77 -0.10
CA ASN A 260 16.80 -11.98 -0.61
C ASN A 260 18.27 -12.00 -0.17
N PRO A 261 18.70 -12.98 0.63
CA PRO A 261 20.11 -13.23 0.85
C PRO A 261 20.78 -13.75 -0.43
N HIS A 262 22.07 -13.45 -0.56
CA HIS A 262 22.94 -13.82 -1.66
C HIS A 262 24.32 -14.23 -1.12
N VAL A 263 25.02 -15.05 -1.89
CA VAL A 263 26.40 -15.45 -1.64
C VAL A 263 27.19 -15.40 -2.93
N LEU A 264 28.41 -14.88 -2.86
CA LEU A 264 29.30 -14.76 -4.01
C LEU A 264 30.70 -15.27 -3.63
N SER A 265 31.31 -16.06 -4.52
CA SER A 265 32.74 -16.39 -4.40
C SER A 265 33.58 -15.14 -4.62
N ASN A 266 34.47 -14.83 -3.68
CA ASN A 266 35.36 -13.67 -3.74
C ASN A 266 36.26 -13.70 -4.99
N GLU A 267 36.67 -14.91 -5.40
CA GLU A 267 37.49 -15.11 -6.61
C GLU A 267 36.77 -14.65 -7.89
N LYS A 268 35.44 -14.56 -7.87
CA LYS A 268 34.62 -14.14 -9.01
C LYS A 268 34.37 -12.65 -9.00
N ILE A 269 34.69 -11.92 -7.93
CA ILE A 269 34.55 -10.46 -7.87
C ILE A 269 35.68 -9.85 -8.69
N VAL A 270 35.35 -8.92 -9.60
CA VAL A 270 36.34 -8.26 -10.47
C VAL A 270 36.35 -6.75 -10.29
N TRP A 271 35.24 -6.17 -9.85
CA TRP A 271 35.11 -4.72 -9.67
C TRP A 271 34.18 -4.39 -8.51
N ALA A 272 34.63 -3.50 -7.62
CA ALA A 272 33.83 -2.99 -6.52
C ALA A 272 33.90 -1.46 -6.46
N PHE A 273 32.77 -0.79 -6.23
CA PHE A 273 32.75 0.67 -6.07
C PHE A 273 31.52 1.15 -5.31
N GLN A 274 31.60 2.36 -4.76
CA GLN A 274 30.46 3.01 -4.12
C GLN A 274 29.59 3.70 -5.17
N ARG A 275 28.27 3.52 -5.06
CA ARG A 275 27.26 4.27 -5.79
C ARG A 275 26.52 5.17 -4.82
N THR A 276 26.50 6.47 -5.12
CA THR A 276 25.77 7.48 -4.36
C THR A 276 24.62 8.01 -5.21
N THR A 277 23.39 7.95 -4.69
CA THR A 277 22.20 8.48 -5.36
C THR A 277 21.60 9.59 -4.53
N THR A 278 21.44 10.79 -5.11
CA THR A 278 20.75 11.91 -4.46
C THR A 278 19.31 11.97 -4.94
N HIS A 279 18.37 11.89 -4.00
CA HIS A 279 16.94 12.00 -4.26
C HIS A 279 16.52 13.46 -4.21
N ARG A 280 15.68 13.87 -5.17
CA ARG A 280 15.14 15.22 -5.26
C ARG A 280 13.65 15.20 -5.52
N THR A 281 12.91 16.10 -4.88
CA THR A 281 11.48 16.34 -5.11
C THR A 281 11.29 17.83 -5.40
N ASN A 282 10.68 18.15 -6.54
CA ASN A 282 10.52 19.55 -7.01
C ASN A 282 11.85 20.33 -6.99
N GLY A 283 12.95 19.67 -7.38
CA GLY A 283 14.30 20.26 -7.39
C GLY A 283 15.03 20.30 -6.05
N ILE A 284 14.33 20.11 -4.92
CA ILE A 284 14.90 20.14 -3.56
C ILE A 284 15.44 18.76 -3.18
N LYS A 285 16.65 18.72 -2.60
CA LYS A 285 17.25 17.48 -2.09
C LYS A 285 16.44 16.92 -0.92
N THR A 286 15.95 15.69 -1.05
CA THR A 286 15.16 14.99 -0.02
C THR A 286 15.95 13.89 0.69
N GLY A 287 17.07 13.45 0.12
CA GLY A 287 17.93 12.47 0.76
C GLY A 287 19.08 12.01 -0.14
N THR A 288 19.97 11.20 0.43
CA THR A 288 21.05 10.54 -0.30
C THR A 288 21.11 9.08 0.16
N THR A 289 21.18 8.16 -0.80
CA THR A 289 21.37 6.72 -0.54
C THR A 289 22.73 6.26 -1.05
N TYR A 290 23.35 5.35 -0.31
CA TYR A 290 24.68 4.82 -0.57
C TYR A 290 24.61 3.32 -0.76
N GLU A 291 25.31 2.82 -1.76
CA GLU A 291 25.36 1.39 -2.09
C GLU A 291 26.79 0.99 -2.46
N ILE A 292 27.16 -0.26 -2.18
CA ILE A 292 28.35 -0.89 -2.74
C ILE A 292 27.93 -1.76 -3.92
N ALA A 293 28.44 -1.41 -5.10
CA ALA A 293 28.31 -2.21 -6.30
C ALA A 293 29.43 -3.26 -6.33
N LEU A 294 29.06 -4.54 -6.42
CA LEU A 294 29.96 -5.66 -6.67
C LEU A 294 29.65 -6.22 -8.05
N LYS A 295 30.63 -6.20 -8.95
CA LYS A 295 30.53 -6.83 -10.26
C LYS A 295 31.38 -8.08 -10.30
N ASN A 296 30.76 -9.16 -10.76
CA ASN A 296 31.45 -10.44 -10.88
C ASN A 296 32.00 -10.65 -12.29
N TYR A 297 32.75 -11.75 -12.46
CA TYR A 297 33.39 -12.14 -13.71
C TYR A 297 32.39 -12.39 -14.86
N GLU A 298 31.17 -12.78 -14.53
CA GLU A 298 30.05 -12.95 -15.48
C GLU A 298 29.32 -11.62 -15.79
N LYS A 299 29.89 -10.48 -15.36
CA LYS A 299 29.33 -9.14 -15.47
C LYS A 299 28.01 -8.91 -14.72
N LYS A 300 27.59 -9.83 -13.84
CA LYS A 300 26.47 -9.60 -12.91
C LYS A 300 26.83 -8.49 -11.95
N ASN A 301 25.85 -7.64 -11.64
CA ASN A 301 26.01 -6.48 -10.79
C ASN A 301 25.09 -6.61 -9.57
N PHE A 302 25.68 -6.55 -8.38
CA PHE A 302 24.98 -6.60 -7.10
C PHE A 302 25.15 -5.26 -6.39
N GLN A 303 24.06 -4.64 -5.95
CA GLN A 303 24.09 -3.31 -5.32
C GLN A 303 23.60 -3.43 -3.87
N VAL A 304 24.54 -3.43 -2.93
CA VAL A 304 24.24 -3.65 -1.52
C VAL A 304 24.12 -2.30 -0.81
N SER A 305 22.95 -1.99 -0.27
CA SER A 305 22.73 -0.75 0.47
C SER A 305 23.58 -0.70 1.74
N VAL A 306 24.21 0.46 1.98
CA VAL A 306 25.01 0.76 3.17
C VAL A 306 24.47 2.01 3.87
N PRO A 307 24.61 2.12 5.20
CA PRO A 307 23.94 3.18 5.96
C PRO A 307 24.46 4.59 5.63
N ASN A 308 25.73 4.71 5.23
CA ASN A 308 26.37 5.98 4.92
C ASN A 308 27.64 5.75 4.08
N GLU A 309 28.21 6.85 3.60
CA GLU A 309 29.45 6.88 2.82
C GLU A 309 30.64 6.27 3.56
N GLN A 310 30.83 6.60 4.84
CA GLN A 310 31.96 6.12 5.63
C GLN A 310 32.00 4.58 5.68
N THR A 311 30.86 3.95 5.94
CA THR A 311 30.74 2.49 5.92
C THR A 311 31.02 1.93 4.52
N GLY A 312 30.57 2.61 3.47
CA GLY A 312 30.90 2.25 2.09
C GLY A 312 32.41 2.25 1.84
N GLN A 313 33.11 3.31 2.25
CA GLN A 313 34.56 3.42 2.12
C GLN A 313 35.30 2.37 2.96
N GLU A 314 34.84 2.07 4.19
CA GLU A 314 35.42 1.00 5.02
C GLU A 314 35.34 -0.37 4.33
N ILE A 315 34.19 -0.68 3.72
CA ILE A 315 34.00 -1.93 2.96
C ILE A 315 34.95 -1.98 1.76
N LEU A 316 35.04 -0.89 0.99
CA LEU A 316 35.93 -0.84 -0.18
C LEU A 316 37.39 -0.97 0.21
N GLN A 317 37.81 -0.34 1.31
CA GLN A 317 39.16 -0.45 1.84
C GLN A 317 39.48 -1.90 2.21
N TYR A 318 38.55 -2.60 2.89
CA TYR A 318 38.75 -4.01 3.19
C TYR A 318 38.80 -4.88 1.93
N ILE A 319 38.02 -4.56 0.88
CA ILE A 319 38.09 -5.28 -0.40
C ILE A 319 39.48 -5.11 -1.03
N VAL A 320 40.08 -3.91 -0.98
CA VAL A 320 41.46 -3.69 -1.48
C VAL A 320 42.45 -4.59 -0.76
N GLU A 321 42.33 -4.73 0.56
CA GLU A 321 43.23 -5.52 1.41
C GLU A 321 43.03 -7.03 1.24
N ALA A 322 41.78 -7.49 1.25
CA ALA A 322 41.43 -8.90 1.26
C ALA A 322 41.32 -9.52 -0.14
N MET A 323 41.11 -8.69 -1.19
CA MET A 323 40.90 -9.14 -2.57
C MET A 323 41.70 -8.28 -3.56
N PRO A 324 43.04 -8.39 -3.57
CA PRO A 324 43.90 -7.51 -4.38
C PRO A 324 43.70 -7.64 -5.90
N TRP A 325 43.05 -8.73 -6.37
CA TRP A 325 42.64 -8.93 -7.76
C TRP A 325 41.41 -8.09 -8.18
N VAL A 326 40.71 -7.48 -7.23
CA VAL A 326 39.52 -6.65 -7.49
C VAL A 326 39.95 -5.22 -7.81
N VAL A 327 39.44 -4.67 -8.91
CA VAL A 327 39.53 -3.22 -9.16
C VAL A 327 38.59 -2.51 -8.19
N VAL A 328 39.07 -1.48 -7.49
CA VAL A 328 38.26 -0.70 -6.54
C VAL A 328 38.15 0.75 -6.98
N GLY A 329 36.93 1.30 -6.94
CA GLY A 329 36.61 2.68 -7.30
C GLY A 329 35.89 2.79 -8.63
N TYR A 330 35.23 3.94 -8.86
CA TYR A 330 34.47 4.22 -10.07
C TYR A 330 35.04 5.42 -10.81
N ASN A 331 35.22 5.29 -12.11
CA ASN A 331 35.30 6.41 -13.04
C ASN A 331 34.70 6.00 -14.39
N ASN A 332 34.47 6.97 -15.27
CA ASN A 332 33.81 6.71 -16.55
C ASN A 332 34.65 5.82 -17.47
N ASP A 333 35.98 5.85 -17.37
CA ASP A 333 36.85 5.05 -18.23
C ASP A 333 36.87 3.57 -17.79
N LEU A 334 36.88 3.30 -16.49
CA LEU A 334 36.67 1.96 -15.92
C LEU A 334 35.32 1.39 -16.36
N ASN A 335 34.26 2.20 -16.33
CA ASN A 335 32.94 1.76 -16.76
C ASN A 335 32.88 1.46 -18.28
N LYS A 336 33.51 2.32 -19.11
CA LYS A 336 33.65 2.09 -20.55
C LYS A 336 34.46 0.83 -20.83
N MET A 337 35.58 0.64 -20.15
CA MET A 337 36.45 -0.54 -20.31
C MET A 337 35.72 -1.80 -19.87
N PHE A 338 35.06 -1.81 -18.72
CA PHE A 338 34.27 -2.97 -18.27
C PHE A 338 33.18 -3.37 -19.28
N SER A 339 32.55 -2.37 -19.92
CA SER A 339 31.44 -2.59 -20.85
C SER A 339 31.90 -2.96 -22.26
N GLY A 340 32.86 -2.22 -22.82
CA GLY A 340 33.30 -2.31 -24.21
C GLY A 340 34.64 -3.00 -24.45
N ASP A 341 35.50 -3.11 -23.42
CA ASP A 341 36.84 -3.70 -23.52
C ASP A 341 37.17 -4.54 -22.26
N TYR A 342 36.34 -5.55 -22.05
CA TYR A 342 36.33 -6.31 -20.81
C TYR A 342 37.64 -7.08 -20.56
N GLN A 343 38.31 -7.52 -21.61
CA GLN A 343 39.58 -8.22 -21.46
C GLN A 343 40.65 -7.28 -20.91
N ASN A 344 40.76 -6.06 -21.42
CA ASN A 344 41.68 -5.07 -20.85
C ASN A 344 41.28 -4.67 -19.43
N PHE A 345 39.97 -4.62 -19.11
CA PHE A 345 39.52 -4.42 -17.73
C PHE A 345 40.08 -5.48 -16.79
N LEU A 346 40.01 -6.77 -17.18
CA LEU A 346 40.55 -7.87 -16.38
C LEU A 346 42.07 -7.79 -16.22
N GLN A 347 42.78 -7.21 -17.20
CA GLN A 347 44.23 -7.01 -17.13
C GLN A 347 44.65 -5.92 -16.13
N LEU A 348 43.74 -5.09 -15.63
CA LEU A 348 44.09 -4.07 -14.62
C LEU A 348 44.53 -4.70 -13.29
N ARG A 349 43.91 -5.82 -12.90
CA ARG A 349 44.15 -6.49 -11.61
C ARG A 349 43.87 -7.99 -11.68
N TYR A 350 42.70 -8.37 -12.18
CA TYR A 350 42.16 -9.74 -12.07
C TYR A 350 43.08 -10.83 -12.63
N ASN A 351 43.70 -10.57 -13.79
CA ASN A 351 44.63 -11.51 -14.44
C ASN A 351 46.08 -11.34 -13.98
N GLN A 352 46.39 -10.31 -13.19
CA GLN A 352 47.77 -9.93 -12.81
C GLN A 352 48.14 -10.41 -11.40
N VAL A 353 47.14 -10.65 -10.55
CA VAL A 353 47.34 -11.02 -9.15
C VAL A 353 46.83 -12.44 -8.92
N PRO A 354 47.58 -13.32 -8.22
CA PRO A 354 47.07 -14.61 -7.81
C PRO A 354 45.73 -14.47 -7.07
N ARG A 355 44.75 -15.27 -7.47
CA ARG A 355 43.43 -15.34 -6.82
C ARG A 355 43.46 -16.30 -5.63
N ASP A 356 44.62 -16.40 -5.01
CA ASP A 356 44.85 -17.28 -3.89
C ASP A 356 44.54 -16.53 -2.59
N PRO A 357 43.44 -16.87 -1.88
CA PRO A 357 43.16 -16.31 -0.56
C PRO A 357 44.22 -16.68 0.49
N TYR A 358 45.23 -17.50 0.15
CA TYR A 358 46.35 -17.89 1.00
C TYR A 358 47.66 -17.12 0.73
N ALA A 359 47.74 -16.26 -0.30
CA ALA A 359 49.01 -15.62 -0.68
C ALA A 359 49.56 -14.57 0.32
N GLY A 360 48.81 -14.22 1.37
CA GLY A 360 49.19 -13.19 2.36
C GLY A 360 49.03 -13.58 3.83
N PHE A 361 48.58 -14.79 4.15
CA PHE A 361 48.51 -15.27 5.54
C PHE A 361 49.63 -16.29 5.77
N SER A 362 50.77 -15.82 6.31
CA SER A 362 51.75 -16.72 6.92
C SER A 362 51.09 -17.44 8.11
N ALA A 363 51.20 -18.77 8.14
CA ALA A 363 50.92 -19.55 9.32
C ALA A 363 51.93 -19.16 10.43
N GLY A 364 51.42 -18.76 11.60
CA GLY A 364 52.15 -18.26 12.77
C GLY A 364 51.73 -16.83 13.07
N GLU A 365 51.07 -16.49 14.18
CA GLU A 365 51.40 -16.87 15.56
C GLU A 365 50.17 -17.36 16.33
N SER A 366 50.33 -18.52 16.97
CA SER A 366 49.60 -18.87 18.18
C SER A 366 50.03 -17.93 19.30
N VAL A 367 49.12 -17.11 19.80
CA VAL A 367 49.31 -16.42 21.08
C VAL A 367 48.70 -17.32 22.14
N GLU A 368 49.55 -17.77 23.08
CA GLU A 368 49.18 -18.41 24.34
C GLU A 368 48.23 -17.55 25.18
#